data_AF-A0A9W5TKT6-F1
#
_entry.id   AF-A0A9W5TKT6-F1
#
_cell.length_a   1.000
_cell.length_b   1.000
_cell.length_c   1.000
_cell.angle_alpha   90.00
_cell.angle_beta   90.00
_cell.angle_gamma   90.00
#
_symmetry.space_group_name_H-M   'P 1'
#
loop_
_entity.id
_entity.type
_entity.pdbx_description
1 polymer ?
#
loop_
_entity_poly.entity_id
_entity_poly.type
_entity_poly.pdbx_seq_one_letter_code
_entity_poly.pdbx_strand_id
1 'polypeptide(L)'
;MRLGGAAALAVITAITAAPVAPADQYDYVIALDNQGIYYESISDIIDIGKLACSNLRSGTPQYAGSVATSAGYSSSEVGIIILAATNNMCPDQIPTLRAYVQSAFPPSPGV
;
A
#
# COMPACT_ATOMS: atom_id res chain seq x y z
N MET A 1 -13.29 -53.40 -2.00
CA MET A 1 -13.56 -52.91 -0.63
C MET A 1 -12.64 -51.72 -0.40
N ARG A 2 -13.19 -50.59 0.03
CA ARG A 2 -12.62 -49.23 0.01
C ARG A 2 -11.68 -48.95 1.18
N LEU A 3 -10.54 -48.31 0.93
CA LEU A 3 -9.91 -47.29 1.79
C LEU A 3 -9.45 -46.17 0.81
N GLY A 4 -9.93 -44.92 0.80
CA GLY A 4 -10.58 -44.13 1.84
C GLY A 4 -9.54 -43.38 2.65
N GLY A 5 -8.98 -42.28 2.11
CA GLY A 5 -7.98 -41.47 2.79
C GLY A 5 -7.76 -40.12 2.09
N ALA A 6 -8.65 -39.16 2.37
CA ALA A 6 -8.47 -37.77 1.97
C ALA A 6 -7.37 -37.13 2.83
N ALA A 7 -6.18 -36.95 2.26
CA ALA A 7 -5.16 -36.07 2.83
C ALA A 7 -5.30 -34.69 2.16
N ALA A 8 -6.17 -33.86 2.72
CA ALA A 8 -6.22 -32.43 2.40
C ALA A 8 -4.91 -31.80 2.89
N LEU A 9 -3.95 -31.61 1.99
CA LEU A 9 -2.75 -30.82 2.22
C LEU A 9 -3.18 -29.35 2.36
N ALA A 10 -3.33 -28.90 3.61
CA ALA A 10 -3.46 -27.49 3.93
C ALA A 10 -2.14 -26.78 3.60
N VAL A 11 -2.05 -26.17 2.41
CA VAL A 11 -0.96 -25.27 2.06
C VAL A 11 -1.15 -23.99 2.86
N ILE A 12 -0.46 -23.89 3.99
CA ILE A 12 -0.31 -22.62 4.70
C ILE A 12 0.65 -21.78 3.86
N THR A 13 0.12 -20.91 3.00
CA THR A 13 0.92 -19.88 2.34
C THR A 13 1.40 -18.90 3.39
N ALA A 14 2.55 -19.18 3.99
CA ALA A 14 3.30 -18.19 4.74
C ALA A 14 3.70 -17.08 3.76
N ILE A 15 2.92 -16.00 3.72
CA ILE A 15 3.27 -14.80 2.96
C ILE A 15 4.40 -14.14 3.76
N THR A 16 5.63 -14.59 3.55
CA THR A 16 6.81 -13.87 4.03
C THR A 16 6.83 -12.56 3.26
N ALA A 17 6.39 -11.47 3.88
CA ALA A 17 6.53 -10.14 3.30
C ALA A 17 8.02 -9.95 3.00
N ALA A 18 8.37 -9.86 1.72
CA ALA A 18 9.72 -9.50 1.35
C ALA A 18 10.02 -8.13 1.99
N PRO A 19 11.17 -7.96 2.65
CA PRO A 19 11.54 -6.66 3.16
C PRO A 19 11.63 -5.68 1.98
N VAL A 20 11.12 -4.47 2.18
CA VAL A 20 11.25 -3.38 1.19
C VAL A 20 12.74 -3.15 0.96
N ALA A 21 13.21 -3.23 -0.29
CA ALA A 21 14.60 -2.98 -0.56
C ALA A 21 14.91 -1.49 -0.33
N PRO A 22 16.13 -1.13 0.10
CA PRO A 22 16.54 0.28 0.15
C PRO A 22 16.31 1.04 -1.17
N ALA A 23 16.47 0.41 -2.34
CA ALA A 23 16.20 1.05 -3.64
C ALA A 23 14.74 1.52 -3.78
N ASP A 24 13.79 0.66 -3.43
CA ASP A 24 12.35 0.94 -3.48
C ASP A 24 11.96 2.16 -2.62
N GLN A 25 12.68 2.39 -1.51
CA GLN A 25 12.47 3.54 -0.64
C GLN A 25 12.94 4.85 -1.29
N TYR A 26 14.06 4.82 -2.01
CA TYR A 26 14.54 6.00 -2.74
C TYR A 26 13.71 6.28 -3.99
N ASP A 27 13.26 5.25 -4.71
CA ASP A 27 12.36 5.43 -5.86
C ASP A 27 11.02 6.03 -5.44
N TYR A 28 10.52 5.67 -4.25
CA TYR A 28 9.40 6.35 -3.62
C TYR A 28 9.66 7.85 -3.39
N VAL A 29 10.81 8.21 -2.80
CA VAL A 29 11.17 9.61 -2.53
C VAL A 29 11.30 10.40 -3.84
N ILE A 30 11.95 9.82 -4.85
CA ILE A 30 12.05 10.42 -6.19
C ILE A 30 10.66 10.64 -6.80
N ALA A 31 9.74 9.68 -6.64
CA ALA A 31 8.38 9.83 -7.11
C ALA A 31 7.65 11.00 -6.42
N LEU A 32 7.90 11.24 -5.14
CA LEU A 32 7.35 12.39 -4.41
C LEU A 32 7.95 13.72 -4.87
N ASP A 33 9.27 13.78 -5.05
CA ASP A 33 9.97 14.97 -5.55
C ASP A 33 9.46 15.38 -6.94
N ASN A 34 9.25 14.40 -7.82
CA ASN A 34 8.69 14.62 -9.15
C ASN A 34 7.23 15.10 -9.13
N GLN A 35 6.52 14.93 -8.01
CA GLN A 35 5.17 15.45 -7.79
C GLN A 35 5.17 16.75 -6.98
N GLY A 36 6.33 17.27 -6.59
CA GLY A 36 6.47 18.49 -5.80
C GLY A 36 5.99 18.37 -4.36
N ILE A 37 5.95 17.16 -3.81
CA ILE A 37 5.54 16.92 -2.42
C ILE A 37 6.68 17.33 -1.49
N TYR A 38 6.41 18.31 -0.62
CA TYR A 38 7.38 18.74 0.39
C TYR A 38 7.40 17.77 1.59
N TYR A 39 8.58 17.46 2.09
CA TYR A 39 8.77 16.74 3.34
C TYR A 39 10.01 17.29 4.04
N GLU A 40 9.97 17.41 5.36
CA GLU A 40 11.08 17.96 6.15
C GLU A 40 12.22 16.94 6.31
N SER A 41 11.89 15.65 6.27
CA SER A 41 12.81 14.54 6.52
C SER A 41 12.52 13.39 5.56
N ILE A 42 13.57 12.93 4.86
CA ILE A 42 13.51 11.74 3.99
C ILE A 42 13.12 10.50 4.80
N SER A 43 13.65 10.36 6.02
CA SER A 43 13.34 9.22 6.88
C SER A 43 11.87 9.20 7.29
N ASP A 44 11.32 10.37 7.62
CA ASP A 44 9.94 10.49 8.09
C ASP A 44 8.96 10.15 6.97
N ILE A 45 9.22 10.66 5.75
CA ILE A 45 8.35 10.38 4.61
C ILE A 45 8.43 8.91 4.18
N ILE A 46 9.62 8.29 4.27
CA ILE A 46 9.77 6.85 4.07
C ILE A 46 8.96 6.05 5.09
N ASP A 47 8.97 6.44 6.36
CA ASP A 47 8.21 5.75 7.40
C ASP A 47 6.70 5.93 7.23
N ILE A 48 6.24 7.10 6.77
CA ILE A 48 4.86 7.32 6.34
C ILE A 48 4.48 6.34 5.22
N GLY A 49 5.32 6.20 4.18
CA GLY A 49 5.11 5.25 3.09
C GLY A 49 5.04 3.79 3.56
N LYS A 50 5.94 3.38 4.46
CA LYS A 50 5.91 2.04 5.06
C LYS A 50 4.64 1.79 5.86
N LEU A 51 4.16 2.79 6.62
CA LEU A 51 2.92 2.67 7.40
C LEU A 51 1.69 2.60 6.49
N ALA A 52 1.68 3.31 5.36
CA ALA A 52 0.64 3.16 4.35
C ALA A 52 0.61 1.71 3.82
N CYS A 53 1.77 1.17 3.43
CA CYS A 53 1.90 -0.22 3.00
C CYS A 53 1.48 -1.23 4.08
N SER A 54 1.83 -0.97 5.35
CA SER A 54 1.42 -1.81 6.47
C SER A 54 -0.10 -1.85 6.61
N ASN A 55 -0.78 -0.70 6.55
CA ASN A 55 -2.24 -0.63 6.62
C ASN A 55 -2.91 -1.38 5.48
N LEU A 56 -2.39 -1.25 4.24
CA LEU A 56 -2.91 -2.01 3.11
C LEU A 56 -2.76 -3.52 3.34
N ARG A 57 -1.58 -3.98 3.78
CA ARG A 57 -1.32 -5.40 4.04
C ARG A 57 -2.10 -5.96 5.23
N SER A 58 -2.45 -5.10 6.19
CA SER A 58 -3.34 -5.44 7.32
C SER A 58 -4.83 -5.44 6.96
N GLY A 59 -5.20 -5.12 5.71
CA GLY A 59 -6.59 -5.08 5.28
C GLY A 59 -7.36 -3.85 5.81
N THR A 60 -6.65 -2.78 6.16
CA THR A 60 -7.23 -1.52 6.65
C THR A 60 -6.91 -0.34 5.72
N PRO A 61 -7.29 -0.41 4.43
CA PRO A 61 -6.91 0.59 3.42
C PRO A 61 -7.45 2.00 3.73
N GLN A 62 -8.55 2.12 4.47
CA GLN A 62 -9.10 3.40 4.92
C GLN A 62 -8.15 4.19 5.84
N TYR A 63 -7.16 3.54 6.44
CA TYR A 63 -6.16 4.17 7.30
C TYR A 63 -4.79 4.36 6.62
N ALA A 64 -4.64 3.97 5.35
CA ALA A 64 -3.37 4.08 4.64
C ALA A 64 -2.81 5.52 4.58
N GLY A 65 -3.70 6.53 4.55
CA GLY A 65 -3.31 7.94 4.57
C GLY A 65 -3.24 8.59 5.95
N SER A 66 -3.61 7.89 7.02
CA SER A 66 -3.86 8.50 8.34
C SER A 66 -2.66 9.27 8.91
N VAL A 67 -1.45 8.72 8.76
CA VAL A 67 -0.22 9.35 9.23
C VAL A 67 0.13 10.58 8.41
N ALA A 68 -0.01 10.50 7.07
CA ALA A 68 0.19 11.65 6.19
C ALA A 68 -0.82 12.78 6.49
N THR A 69 -2.09 12.44 6.68
CA THR A 69 -3.11 13.43 7.09
C THR A 69 -2.73 14.08 8.44
N SER A 70 -2.25 13.29 9.39
CA SER A 70 -1.84 13.80 10.71
C SER A 70 -0.58 14.67 10.64
N ALA A 71 0.28 14.44 9.64
CA ALA A 71 1.45 15.26 9.34
C ALA A 71 1.12 16.57 8.60
N GLY A 72 -0.16 16.81 8.27
CA GLY A 72 -0.61 18.07 7.67
C GLY A 72 -0.69 18.08 6.14
N TYR A 73 -0.46 16.94 5.48
CA TYR A 73 -0.63 16.83 4.03
C TYR A 73 -2.09 17.01 3.62
N SER A 74 -2.31 17.73 2.52
CA SER A 74 -3.63 17.87 1.91
C SER A 74 -4.15 16.53 1.36
N SER A 75 -5.47 16.42 1.14
CA SER A 75 -6.06 15.18 0.61
C SER A 75 -5.44 14.72 -0.72
N SER A 76 -5.05 15.67 -1.57
CA SER A 76 -4.37 15.38 -2.85
C SER A 76 -2.97 14.81 -2.63
N GLU A 77 -2.19 15.42 -1.74
CA GLU A 77 -0.84 14.98 -1.40
C GLU A 77 -0.85 13.61 -0.70
N VAL A 78 -1.82 13.38 0.20
CA VAL A 78 -2.05 12.09 0.83
C VAL A 78 -2.31 11.00 -0.21
N GLY A 79 -3.13 11.29 -1.23
CA GLY A 79 -3.38 10.36 -2.34
C GLY A 79 -2.10 10.03 -3.12
N ILE A 80 -1.28 11.04 -3.41
CA ILE A 80 0.02 10.87 -4.08
C ILE A 80 0.97 10.02 -3.22
N ILE A 81 1.05 10.30 -1.93
CA ILE A 81 1.87 9.56 -0.96
C ILE A 81 1.49 8.08 -0.92
N ILE A 82 0.20 7.76 -0.80
CA ILE A 82 -0.29 6.38 -0.76
C ILE A 82 0.02 5.68 -2.09
N LEU A 83 -0.25 6.33 -3.22
CA LEU A 83 -0.03 5.76 -4.55
C LEU A 83 1.45 5.49 -4.81
N ALA A 84 2.33 6.46 -4.51
CA ALA A 84 3.78 6.32 -4.68
C ALA A 84 4.34 5.21 -3.77
N ALA A 85 3.91 5.14 -2.50
CA ALA A 85 4.32 4.08 -1.60
C ALA A 85 3.89 2.71 -2.11
N THR A 86 2.66 2.61 -2.61
CA THR A 86 2.12 1.35 -3.14
C THR A 86 2.86 0.90 -4.40
N ASN A 87 3.20 1.82 -5.30
CA ASN A 87 3.90 1.47 -6.55
C ASN A 87 5.35 1.03 -6.33
N ASN A 88 6.04 1.63 -5.35
CA ASN A 88 7.47 1.40 -5.16
C ASN A 88 7.75 0.41 -4.02
N MET A 89 7.13 0.59 -2.85
CA MET A 89 7.46 -0.20 -1.66
C MET A 89 6.58 -1.43 -1.43
N CYS A 90 5.33 -1.42 -1.89
CA CYS A 90 4.41 -2.57 -1.73
C CYS A 90 3.55 -2.83 -2.98
N PRO A 91 4.17 -3.16 -4.12
CA PRO A 91 3.45 -3.38 -5.38
C PRO A 91 2.46 -4.54 -5.33
N ASP A 92 2.63 -5.48 -4.41
CA ASP A 92 1.67 -6.55 -4.11
C ASP A 92 0.32 -6.02 -3.56
N GLN A 93 0.30 -4.79 -3.06
CA GLN A 93 -0.90 -4.14 -2.50
C GLN A 93 -1.63 -3.21 -3.47
N ILE A 94 -1.14 -3.05 -4.70
CA ILE A 94 -1.87 -2.37 -5.79
C ILE A 94 -3.32 -2.88 -5.94
N PRO A 95 -3.62 -4.20 -5.95
CA PRO A 95 -5.00 -4.67 -6.03
C PRO A 95 -5.85 -4.26 -4.81
N THR A 96 -5.27 -4.28 -3.60
CA THR A 96 -5.94 -3.85 -2.38
C THR A 96 -6.34 -2.37 -2.44
N LEU A 97 -5.38 -1.52 -2.83
CA LEU A 97 -5.63 -0.08 -2.99
C LEU A 97 -6.70 0.19 -4.06
N ARG A 98 -6.59 -0.47 -5.22
CA ARG A 98 -7.56 -0.32 -6.32
C ARG A 98 -8.97 -0.72 -5.91
N ALA A 99 -9.11 -1.87 -5.25
CA ALA A 99 -10.42 -2.34 -4.76
C ALA A 99 -11.03 -1.34 -3.78
N TYR A 100 -10.23 -0.80 -2.86
CA TYR A 100 -10.68 0.22 -1.94
C TYR A 100 -11.15 1.49 -2.67
N VAL A 101 -10.34 2.04 -3.57
CA VAL A 101 -10.71 3.25 -4.33
C VAL A 101 -11.99 3.04 -5.14
N GLN A 102 -12.14 1.89 -5.80
CA GLN A 102 -13.36 1.55 -6.55
C GLN A 102 -14.60 1.43 -5.65
N SER A 103 -14.44 0.93 -4.42
CA SER A 103 -15.54 0.82 -3.46
C SER A 103 -15.91 2.17 -2.82
N ALA A 104 -14.91 3.03 -2.58
CA ALA A 104 -15.09 4.35 -1.98
C ALA A 104 -15.63 5.37 -3.00
N PHE A 105 -15.25 5.22 -4.27
CA PHE A 105 -15.63 6.09 -5.38
C PHE A 105 -16.09 5.21 -6.56
N PRO A 106 -17.30 4.61 -6.47
CA PRO A 106 -17.82 3.80 -7.55
C PRO A 106 -17.88 4.64 -8.83
N PRO A 107 -17.43 4.10 -9.99
CA PRO A 107 -17.54 4.81 -11.25
C PRO A 107 -19.01 5.17 -11.49
N SER A 108 -19.28 6.42 -11.84
CA SER A 108 -20.62 6.84 -12.24
C SER A 108 -21.09 5.95 -13.39
N PRO A 109 -22.29 5.33 -13.32
CA PRO A 109 -22.82 4.58 -14.44
C PRO A 109 -23.14 5.55 -15.59
N GLY A 110 -22.23 5.63 -16.57
CA GLY A 110 -22.49 6.33 -17.85
C GLY A 110 -21.44 7.39 -18.23
N VAL A 111 -20.33 6.93 -18.80
CA VAL A 111 -19.64 7.58 -19.93
C VAL A 111 -19.18 6.50 -20.90
#